data_AF-A0A443HV67-F1
#
_entry.id   AF-A0A443HV67-F1
#
_cell.length_a   1.000
_cell.length_b   1.000
_cell.length_c   1.000
_cell.angle_alpha   90.00
_cell.angle_beta   90.00
_cell.angle_gamma   90.00
#
_symmetry.space_group_name_H-M   'P 1'
#
loop_
_entity.id
_entity.type
_entity.pdbx_description
1 polymer ?
#
loop_
_entity_poly.entity_id
_entity_poly.type
_entity_poly.pdbx_seq_one_letter_code
_entity_poly.pdbx_strand_id
1 'polypeptide(L)'
;MSSASAHGPTRTPITADDSIENLQSNKLLWYKIHVFLYDLRHFQEEASQARLDSVIDSSYLCSPYFTSEEVTQLKATKLQDTKSLGALIEETLNERLERRVKRQIGSGDFRVCAAHDLAPIFERAFHIKPKDLERDRILLDLIKQSGLTPNEEELKLWQEVNKKRNKHARGIGKKKKT
;
A
#
# COMPACT_ATOMS: atom_id res chain seq x y z
N MET A 1 -25.23 -6.29 53.26
CA MET A 1 -25.46 -7.08 52.03
C MET A 1 -25.02 -6.18 50.88
N SER A 2 -23.77 -6.25 50.43
CA SER A 2 -23.22 -7.27 49.50
C SER A 2 -24.04 -7.26 48.20
N SER A 3 -23.55 -6.94 47.00
CA SER A 3 -22.18 -6.90 46.50
C SER A 3 -22.07 -5.95 45.30
N ALA A 4 -20.94 -5.25 45.22
CA ALA A 4 -20.36 -4.78 43.97
C ALA A 4 -19.60 -5.94 43.30
N SER A 5 -19.76 -6.11 41.99
CA SER A 5 -18.89 -6.91 41.11
C SER A 5 -18.91 -6.20 39.75
N ALA A 6 -17.98 -5.30 39.44
CA ALA A 6 -16.57 -5.53 39.08
C ALA A 6 -16.41 -6.34 37.79
N HIS A 7 -16.23 -5.62 36.68
CA HIS A 7 -15.33 -5.85 35.53
C HIS A 7 -15.49 -4.56 34.67
N GLY A 8 -14.82 -3.45 34.98
CA GLY A 8 -13.41 -3.18 34.68
C GLY A 8 -13.30 -2.37 33.37
N PRO A 9 -13.00 -1.07 33.39
CA PRO A 9 -12.63 -0.34 32.18
C PRO A 9 -11.13 -0.53 31.95
N THR A 10 -10.71 -1.18 30.87
CA THR A 10 -9.29 -1.21 30.49
C THR A 10 -9.11 -1.05 28.99
N ARG A 11 -8.89 0.22 28.65
CA ARG A 11 -8.30 0.82 27.45
C ARG A 11 -7.45 -0.15 26.60
N THR A 12 -7.70 -0.14 25.30
CA THR A 12 -6.62 0.15 24.35
C THR A 12 -6.82 1.57 23.82
N PRO A 13 -5.85 2.48 24.00
CA PRO A 13 -5.89 3.79 23.38
C PRO A 13 -5.77 3.62 21.87
N ILE A 14 -6.81 3.98 21.12
CA ILE A 14 -6.74 4.20 19.67
C ILE A 14 -6.04 5.54 19.47
N THR A 15 -4.75 5.56 19.80
CA THR A 15 -3.84 6.70 19.60
C THR A 15 -2.48 6.13 19.25
N ALA A 16 -2.44 5.35 18.17
CA ALA A 16 -1.26 5.36 17.30
C ALA A 16 -1.63 6.34 16.19
N ASP A 17 -0.77 7.32 15.96
CA ASP A 17 -0.88 8.26 14.85
C ASP A 17 -1.05 7.44 13.54
N ASP A 18 -2.28 7.28 13.05
CA ASP A 18 -2.66 6.61 11.79
C ASP A 18 -2.16 7.44 10.60
N SER A 19 -0.87 7.73 10.57
CA SER A 19 -0.21 8.56 9.58
C SER A 19 0.71 7.68 8.76
N ILE A 20 1.02 8.15 7.56
CA ILE A 20 1.92 7.45 6.62
C ILE A 20 3.27 7.14 7.27
N GLU A 21 3.73 7.96 8.22
CA GLU A 21 4.98 7.74 8.98
C GLU A 21 4.95 6.46 9.83
N ASN A 22 3.78 6.06 10.33
CA ASN A 22 3.61 4.80 11.05
C ASN A 22 3.76 3.60 10.12
N LEU A 23 3.14 3.66 8.94
CA LEU A 23 3.30 2.65 7.89
C LEU A 23 4.77 2.52 7.46
N GLN A 24 5.47 3.64 7.29
CA GLN A 24 6.89 3.66 6.96
C GLN A 24 7.78 3.08 8.06
N SER A 25 7.37 3.22 9.32
CA SER A 25 8.07 2.65 10.48
C SER A 25 7.95 1.12 10.50
N ASN A 26 6.83 0.58 10.02
CA ASN A 26 6.66 -0.85 9.78
C ASN A 26 7.32 -1.27 8.45
N LYS A 27 8.59 -1.66 8.54
CA LYS A 27 9.41 -1.98 7.36
C LYS A 27 8.79 -3.04 6.45
N LEU A 28 8.22 -4.09 7.04
CA LEU A 28 7.65 -5.20 6.29
C LEU A 28 6.38 -4.77 5.57
N LEU A 29 5.50 -4.06 6.28
CA LEU A 29 4.28 -3.51 5.70
C LEU A 29 4.60 -2.52 4.57
N TRP A 30 5.58 -1.64 4.78
CA TRP A 30 6.04 -0.69 3.77
C TRP A 30 6.60 -1.39 2.52
N TYR A 31 7.35 -2.46 2.71
CA TYR A 31 7.82 -3.31 1.60
C TYR A 31 6.66 -3.95 0.85
N LYS A 32 5.70 -4.56 1.56
CA LYS A 32 4.50 -5.15 0.95
C LYS A 32 3.71 -4.14 0.13
N ILE A 33 3.58 -2.89 0.60
CA ILE A 33 2.96 -1.79 -0.16
C ILE A 33 3.72 -1.52 -1.48
N HIS A 34 5.05 -1.56 -1.46
CA HIS A 34 5.86 -1.39 -2.67
C HIS A 34 5.68 -2.53 -3.66
N VAL A 35 5.67 -3.79 -3.18
CA VAL A 35 5.41 -4.97 -4.02
C VAL A 35 4.00 -4.90 -4.60
N PHE A 36 3.00 -4.57 -3.78
CA PHE A 36 1.62 -4.42 -4.20
C PHE A 36 1.47 -3.37 -5.33
N LEU A 37 2.05 -2.17 -5.14
CA LEU A 37 2.06 -1.13 -6.17
C LEU A 37 2.77 -1.55 -7.44
N TYR A 38 3.90 -2.26 -7.30
CA TYR A 38 4.63 -2.81 -8.44
C TYR A 38 3.74 -3.79 -9.23
N ASP A 39 3.06 -4.70 -8.55
CA ASP A 39 2.19 -5.69 -9.16
C ASP A 39 0.98 -5.06 -9.84
N LEU A 40 0.35 -4.04 -9.23
CA LEU A 40 -0.77 -3.30 -9.86
C LEU A 40 -0.36 -2.66 -11.19
N ARG A 41 0.88 -2.18 -11.29
CA ARG A 41 1.47 -1.60 -12.51
C ARG A 41 1.89 -2.64 -13.53
N HIS A 42 2.41 -3.77 -13.06
CA HIS A 42 2.97 -4.85 -13.86
C HIS A 42 2.04 -6.06 -13.88
N PHE A 43 0.72 -5.82 -14.00
CA PHE A 43 -0.28 -6.89 -14.07
C PHE A 43 -0.04 -7.88 -15.22
N GLN A 44 0.71 -7.47 -16.25
CA GLN A 44 1.09 -8.32 -17.38
C GLN A 44 2.18 -9.36 -17.03
N GLU A 45 2.90 -9.19 -15.93
CA GLU A 45 3.89 -10.16 -15.47
C GLU A 45 3.18 -11.34 -14.80
N GLU A 46 3.54 -12.57 -15.18
CA GLU A 46 2.89 -13.80 -14.71
C GLU A 46 2.89 -13.90 -13.17
N ALA A 47 4.01 -13.55 -12.52
CA ALA A 47 4.12 -13.58 -11.07
C ALA A 47 3.21 -12.53 -10.38
N SER A 48 3.11 -11.34 -10.95
CA SER A 48 2.25 -10.26 -10.45
C SER A 48 0.77 -10.60 -10.66
N GLN A 49 0.45 -11.11 -11.84
CA GLN A 49 -0.89 -11.56 -12.20
C GLN A 49 -1.34 -12.69 -11.27
N ALA A 50 -0.53 -13.72 -11.07
CA ALA A 50 -0.87 -14.84 -10.20
C ALA A 50 -1.15 -14.39 -8.75
N ARG A 51 -0.37 -13.43 -8.23
CA ARG A 51 -0.60 -12.88 -6.89
C ARG A 51 -1.89 -12.05 -6.81
N LEU A 52 -2.16 -11.20 -7.81
CA LEU A 52 -3.36 -10.38 -7.85
C LEU A 52 -4.63 -11.18 -8.15
N ASP A 53 -4.55 -12.21 -8.98
CA ASP A 53 -5.69 -13.06 -9.33
C ASP A 53 -6.14 -13.94 -8.16
N SER A 54 -5.19 -14.31 -7.28
CA SER A 54 -5.47 -14.95 -6.00
C SER A 54 -6.25 -14.06 -5.02
N VAL A 55 -6.30 -12.75 -5.23
CA VAL A 55 -7.08 -11.84 -4.38
C VAL A 55 -8.51 -11.75 -4.89
N ILE A 56 -9.46 -12.14 -4.05
CA ILE A 56 -10.89 -12.16 -4.38
C ILE A 56 -11.50 -10.76 -4.28
N ASP A 57 -10.92 -9.89 -3.45
CA ASP A 57 -11.46 -8.58 -3.14
C ASP A 57 -11.13 -7.52 -4.20
N SER A 58 -12.10 -6.64 -4.48
CA SER A 58 -11.98 -5.59 -5.51
C SER A 58 -10.96 -4.49 -5.15
N SER A 59 -10.66 -4.32 -3.86
CA SER A 59 -9.63 -3.39 -3.38
C SER A 59 -8.23 -3.98 -3.45
N TYR A 60 -8.10 -5.30 -3.72
CA TYR A 60 -6.87 -6.08 -3.66
C TYR A 60 -6.10 -6.01 -2.33
N LEU A 61 -6.65 -5.36 -1.30
CA LEU A 61 -6.08 -5.26 0.03
C LEU A 61 -6.49 -6.48 0.87
N CYS A 62 -5.95 -7.64 0.54
CA CYS A 62 -6.19 -8.90 1.25
C CYS A 62 -4.98 -9.83 1.08
N SER A 63 -5.09 -11.03 1.66
CA SER A 63 -4.14 -12.12 1.41
C SER A 63 -4.00 -12.36 -0.10
N PRO A 64 -2.79 -12.57 -0.65
CA PRO A 64 -1.53 -12.85 0.08
C PRO A 64 -0.74 -11.62 0.56
N TYR A 65 -1.13 -10.41 0.18
CA TYR A 65 -0.36 -9.19 0.49
C TYR A 65 -0.49 -8.77 1.95
N PHE A 66 -1.74 -8.65 2.42
CA PHE A 66 -2.06 -8.04 3.70
C PHE A 66 -2.99 -8.93 4.53
N THR A 67 -2.69 -9.02 5.81
CA THR A 67 -3.59 -9.59 6.83
C THR A 67 -4.73 -8.62 7.13
N SER A 68 -5.84 -9.11 7.67
CA SER A 68 -7.00 -8.26 8.01
C SER A 68 -6.65 -7.10 8.97
N GLU A 69 -5.66 -7.30 9.85
CA GLU A 69 -5.15 -6.26 10.74
C GLU A 69 -4.41 -5.16 9.95
N GLU A 70 -3.47 -5.55 9.07
CA GLU A 70 -2.75 -4.62 8.20
C GLU A 70 -3.71 -3.84 7.29
N VAL A 71 -4.74 -4.49 6.76
CA VAL A 71 -5.78 -3.84 5.94
C VAL A 71 -6.54 -2.79 6.75
N THR A 72 -6.86 -3.09 8.00
CA THR A 72 -7.54 -2.13 8.89
C THR A 72 -6.65 -0.90 9.14
N GLN A 73 -5.35 -1.11 9.39
CA GLN A 73 -4.37 -0.03 9.55
C GLN A 73 -4.22 0.81 8.26
N LEU A 74 -4.12 0.14 7.11
CA LEU A 74 -4.06 0.81 5.81
C LEU A 74 -5.30 1.68 5.59
N LYS A 75 -6.50 1.13 5.78
CA LYS A 75 -7.75 1.87 5.58
C LYS A 75 -7.93 3.03 6.57
N ALA A 76 -7.44 2.89 7.80
CA ALA A 76 -7.48 3.93 8.84
C ALA A 76 -6.46 5.06 8.60
N THR A 77 -5.42 4.81 7.79
CA THR A 77 -4.37 5.78 7.51
C THR A 77 -4.94 7.09 6.96
N LYS A 78 -4.69 8.18 7.68
CA LYS A 78 -5.03 9.54 7.31
C LYS A 78 -4.03 10.07 6.30
N LEU A 79 -4.55 10.51 5.16
CA LEU A 79 -3.78 11.18 4.14
C LEU A 79 -3.82 12.69 4.36
N GLN A 80 -2.90 13.42 3.73
CA GLN A 80 -2.80 14.88 3.89
C GLN A 80 -4.09 15.60 3.45
N ASP A 81 -4.87 15.00 2.55
CA ASP A 81 -6.13 15.53 2.00
C ASP A 81 -7.38 15.31 2.88
N THR A 82 -7.22 15.16 4.21
CA THR A 82 -8.29 14.95 5.22
C THR A 82 -9.09 13.65 5.13
N LYS A 83 -9.05 12.95 3.99
CA LYS A 83 -9.67 11.63 3.80
C LYS A 83 -8.73 10.51 4.25
N SER A 84 -9.29 9.42 4.75
CA SER A 84 -8.54 8.19 4.99
C SER A 84 -8.29 7.44 3.67
N LEU A 85 -7.25 6.62 3.62
CA LEU A 85 -6.96 5.78 2.45
C LEU A 85 -8.16 4.89 2.11
N GLY A 86 -8.83 4.33 3.14
CA GLY A 86 -10.03 3.51 2.94
C GLY A 86 -11.14 4.27 2.20
N ALA A 87 -11.34 5.55 2.52
CA ALA A 87 -12.33 6.39 1.85
C ALA A 87 -11.94 6.68 0.38
N LEU A 88 -10.65 6.89 0.07
CA LEU A 88 -10.21 7.06 -1.33
C LEU A 88 -10.39 5.79 -2.18
N ILE A 89 -10.10 4.63 -1.59
CA ILE A 89 -10.30 3.34 -2.25
C ILE A 89 -11.78 3.14 -2.53
N GLU A 90 -12.63 3.35 -1.53
CA GLU A 90 -14.08 3.19 -1.66
C GLU A 90 -14.66 4.17 -2.70
N GLU A 91 -14.25 5.44 -2.67
CA GLU A 91 -14.66 6.45 -3.66
C GLU A 91 -14.29 6.03 -5.09
N THR A 92 -13.08 5.48 -5.27
CA THR A 92 -12.62 4.98 -6.58
C THR A 92 -13.42 3.77 -7.04
N LEU A 93 -13.63 2.80 -6.15
CA LEU A 93 -14.40 1.60 -6.46
C LEU A 93 -15.86 1.95 -6.76
N ASN A 94 -16.43 2.93 -6.04
CA ASN A 94 -17.78 3.42 -6.27
C ASN A 94 -17.89 4.18 -7.59
N GLU A 95 -16.97 5.09 -7.90
CA GLU A 95 -16.95 5.80 -9.20
C GLU A 95 -16.86 4.80 -10.37
N ARG A 96 -16.07 3.73 -10.19
CA ARG A 96 -15.98 2.63 -11.15
C ARG A 96 -17.29 1.85 -11.25
N LEU A 97 -17.96 1.58 -10.13
CA LEU A 97 -19.27 0.92 -10.12
C LEU A 97 -20.33 1.76 -10.84
N GLU A 98 -20.35 3.07 -10.62
CA GLU A 98 -21.24 4.00 -11.31
C GLU A 98 -20.96 4.06 -12.82
N ARG A 99 -19.69 4.02 -13.23
CA ARG A 99 -19.30 3.86 -14.65
C ARG A 99 -19.77 2.54 -15.25
N ARG A 100 -19.80 1.45 -14.46
CA ARG A 100 -20.30 0.13 -14.89
C ARG A 100 -21.82 0.11 -15.03
N VAL A 101 -22.56 0.70 -14.11
CA VAL A 101 -24.02 0.84 -14.22
C VAL A 101 -24.40 1.60 -15.49
N LYS A 102 -23.58 2.58 -15.89
CA LYS A 102 -23.79 3.37 -17.12
C LYS A 102 -23.35 2.66 -18.41
N ARG A 103 -22.58 1.57 -18.34
CA ARG A 103 -22.07 0.81 -19.48
C ARG A 103 -22.51 -0.65 -19.36
N GLN A 104 -23.75 -0.92 -19.74
CA GLN A 104 -24.28 -2.27 -19.84
C GLN A 104 -23.46 -3.04 -20.90
N ILE A 105 -22.70 -4.05 -20.45
CA ILE A 105 -22.06 -5.11 -21.24
C ILE A 105 -20.97 -4.61 -22.21
N GLY A 106 -19.73 -4.60 -21.76
CA GLY A 106 -18.53 -4.43 -22.60
C GLY A 106 -17.42 -5.35 -22.09
N SER A 107 -17.23 -6.46 -22.79
CA SER A 107 -16.33 -7.58 -22.47
C SER A 107 -14.86 -7.17 -22.39
N GLY A 108 -14.21 -7.51 -21.28
CA GLY A 108 -12.78 -7.39 -21.04
C GLY A 108 -12.46 -7.76 -19.60
N ASP A 109 -11.26 -8.30 -19.37
CA ASP A 109 -10.84 -8.75 -18.03
C ASP A 109 -10.85 -7.57 -17.05
N PHE A 110 -11.92 -7.51 -16.27
CA PHE A 110 -12.27 -6.37 -15.44
C PHE A 110 -11.28 -6.16 -14.29
N ARG A 111 -10.45 -7.18 -14.00
CA ARG A 111 -9.43 -7.17 -12.95
C ARG A 111 -8.24 -6.34 -13.39
N VAL A 112 -7.77 -6.53 -14.62
CA VAL A 112 -6.69 -5.72 -15.25
C VAL A 112 -7.03 -4.23 -15.17
N CYS A 113 -8.23 -3.85 -15.60
CA CYS A 113 -8.63 -2.44 -15.54
C CYS A 113 -8.73 -1.94 -14.09
N ALA A 114 -9.11 -2.79 -13.12
CA ALA A 114 -9.20 -2.36 -11.73
C ALA A 114 -7.81 -2.12 -11.13
N ALA A 115 -6.85 -3.00 -11.41
CA ALA A 115 -5.48 -2.82 -10.95
C ALA A 115 -4.84 -1.52 -11.49
N HIS A 116 -5.02 -1.25 -12.79
CA HIS A 116 -4.51 -0.04 -13.42
C HIS A 116 -5.17 1.25 -12.93
N ASP A 117 -6.48 1.24 -12.65
CA ASP A 117 -7.17 2.41 -12.09
C ASP A 117 -6.74 2.66 -10.64
N LEU A 118 -6.50 1.61 -9.84
CA LEU A 118 -6.11 1.70 -8.43
C LEU A 118 -4.65 2.14 -8.23
N ALA A 119 -3.72 1.70 -9.10
CA ALA A 119 -2.31 2.05 -9.01
C ALA A 119 -2.04 3.56 -8.78
N PRO A 120 -2.55 4.50 -9.61
CA PRO A 120 -2.28 5.93 -9.44
C PRO A 120 -2.91 6.53 -8.17
N ILE A 121 -3.87 5.86 -7.53
CA ILE A 121 -4.45 6.32 -6.25
C ILE A 121 -3.54 5.93 -5.10
N PHE A 122 -3.08 4.68 -5.08
CA PHE A 122 -2.11 4.22 -4.09
C PHE A 122 -0.76 4.96 -4.24
N GLU A 123 -0.31 5.23 -5.47
CA GLU A 123 0.89 6.04 -5.75
C GLU A 123 0.77 7.45 -5.11
N ARG A 124 -0.38 8.10 -5.28
CA ARG A 124 -0.67 9.42 -4.69
C ARG A 124 -0.79 9.35 -3.18
N ALA A 125 -1.53 8.37 -2.66
CA ALA A 125 -1.76 8.20 -1.22
C ALA A 125 -0.46 7.96 -0.44
N PHE A 126 0.43 7.11 -0.97
CA PHE A 126 1.69 6.80 -0.29
C PHE A 126 2.84 7.72 -0.72
N HIS A 127 2.59 8.68 -1.60
CA HIS A 127 3.61 9.53 -2.24
C HIS A 127 4.75 8.71 -2.90
N ILE A 128 4.42 7.53 -3.42
CA ILE A 128 5.35 6.63 -4.11
C ILE A 128 5.26 6.90 -5.60
N LYS A 129 6.39 7.22 -6.22
CA LYS A 129 6.44 7.43 -7.67
C LYS A 129 6.61 6.08 -8.40
N PRO A 130 5.84 5.80 -9.46
CA PRO A 130 5.97 4.55 -10.21
C PRO A 130 7.39 4.34 -10.75
N LYS A 131 7.98 5.40 -11.30
CA LYS A 131 9.35 5.38 -11.83
C LYS A 131 10.41 5.04 -10.79
N ASP A 132 10.14 5.32 -9.50
CA ASP A 132 11.06 4.97 -8.43
C ASP A 132 11.02 3.48 -8.11
N LEU A 133 9.84 2.83 -8.23
CA LEU A 133 9.66 1.38 -8.09
C LEU A 133 10.35 0.63 -9.24
N GLU A 134 10.14 1.07 -10.48
CA GLU A 134 10.73 0.44 -11.67
C GLU A 134 12.27 0.52 -11.70
N ARG A 135 12.84 1.55 -11.08
CA ARG A 135 14.30 1.75 -11.00
C ARG A 135 14.93 1.08 -9.79
N ASP A 136 14.12 0.62 -8.84
CA ASP A 136 14.62 0.03 -7.61
C ASP A 136 15.04 -1.43 -7.83
N ARG A 137 16.28 -1.60 -8.31
CA ARG A 137 16.84 -2.93 -8.59
C ARG A 137 16.80 -3.85 -7.36
N ILE A 138 16.92 -3.30 -6.16
CA ILE A 138 16.92 -4.09 -4.92
C ILE A 138 15.50 -4.58 -4.64
N LEU A 139 14.49 -3.72 -4.79
CA LEU A 139 13.09 -4.14 -4.71
C LEU A 139 12.79 -5.24 -5.73
N LEU A 140 13.21 -5.07 -6.98
CA LEU A 140 12.97 -6.05 -8.05
C LEU A 140 13.65 -7.40 -7.76
N ASP A 141 14.89 -7.36 -7.29
CA ASP A 141 15.65 -8.57 -6.93
C ASP A 141 14.98 -9.29 -5.74
N LEU A 142 14.55 -8.53 -4.74
CA LEU A 142 13.78 -9.03 -3.60
C LEU A 142 12.45 -9.68 -4.00
N ILE A 143 11.67 -9.04 -4.88
CA ILE A 143 10.42 -9.60 -5.37
C ILE A 143 10.67 -10.93 -6.11
N LYS A 144 11.79 -11.03 -6.85
CA LYS A 144 12.17 -12.25 -7.57
C LYS A 144 12.66 -13.37 -6.66
N GLN A 145 13.43 -13.04 -5.61
CA GLN A 145 14.03 -14.04 -4.72
C GLN A 145 13.07 -14.48 -3.61
N SER A 146 12.37 -13.52 -3.00
CA SER A 146 11.67 -13.70 -1.72
C SER A 146 10.19 -13.28 -1.76
N GLY A 147 9.73 -12.68 -2.86
CA GLY A 147 8.31 -12.39 -3.09
C GLY A 147 7.71 -11.46 -2.04
N LEU A 148 6.73 -11.95 -1.28
CA LEU A 148 6.06 -11.20 -0.20
C LEU A 148 6.65 -11.46 1.20
N THR A 149 7.64 -12.36 1.29
CA THR A 149 8.25 -12.80 2.54
C THR A 149 9.78 -12.64 2.50
N PRO A 150 10.31 -11.41 2.38
CA PRO A 150 11.74 -11.17 2.51
C PRO A 150 12.21 -11.45 3.94
N ASN A 151 13.44 -11.94 4.08
CA ASN A 151 14.06 -12.08 5.39
C ASN A 151 14.42 -10.70 5.98
N GLU A 152 14.63 -10.66 7.30
CA GLU A 152 14.91 -9.40 8.00
C GLU A 152 16.16 -8.68 7.46
N GLU A 153 17.18 -9.44 7.05
CA GLU A 153 18.43 -8.88 6.50
C GLU A 153 18.22 -8.21 5.15
N GLU A 154 17.50 -8.86 4.23
CA GLU A 154 17.19 -8.30 2.92
C GLU A 154 16.31 -7.05 3.04
N LEU A 155 15.34 -7.09 3.96
CA LEU A 155 14.47 -5.96 4.26
C LEU A 155 15.24 -4.76 4.84
N LYS A 156 16.21 -5.02 5.73
CA LYS A 156 17.12 -3.97 6.24
C LYS A 156 17.96 -3.36 5.13
N LEU A 157 18.49 -4.19 4.21
CA LEU A 157 19.32 -3.74 3.10
C LEU A 157 18.54 -2.84 2.14
N TRP A 158 17.31 -3.22 1.79
CA TRP A 158 16.43 -2.38 0.97
C TRP A 158 16.13 -1.03 1.64
N GLN A 159 15.79 -1.03 2.93
CA GLN A 159 15.54 0.18 3.72
C GLN A 159 16.75 1.13 3.78
N GLU A 160 17.94 0.60 4.05
CA GLU A 160 19.20 1.36 4.09
C GLU A 160 19.45 2.11 2.78
N VAL A 161 19.25 1.43 1.65
CA VAL A 161 19.45 2.02 0.31
C VAL A 161 18.37 3.04 -0.01
N ASN A 162 17.12 2.76 0.34
CA ASN A 162 16.00 3.67 0.08
C ASN A 162 16.11 4.96 0.92
N LYS A 163 16.58 4.85 2.18
CA LYS A 163 16.88 6.00 3.06
C LYS A 163 18.03 6.86 2.52
N LYS A 164 19.07 6.25 1.92
CA LYS A 164 20.18 6.96 1.26
C LYS A 164 19.70 7.71 0.01
N ARG A 165 18.83 7.11 -0.81
CA ARG A 165 18.19 7.76 -1.97
C ARG A 165 17.38 9.00 -1.57
N ASN A 166 16.57 8.91 -0.52
CA ASN A 166 15.75 10.03 -0.03
C ASN A 166 16.62 11.19 0.53
N LYS A 167 17.73 10.88 1.22
CA LYS A 167 18.71 11.90 1.66
C LYS A 167 19.39 12.61 0.49
N HIS A 168 19.75 11.89 -0.58
CA HIS A 168 20.38 12.50 -1.75
C HIS A 168 19.42 13.42 -2.52
N ALA A 169 18.12 13.07 -2.61
CA ALA A 169 17.11 13.92 -3.23
C ALA A 169 16.90 15.26 -2.49
N ARG A 170 17.04 15.28 -1.16
CA ARG A 170 16.95 16.51 -0.35
C ARG A 170 18.23 17.37 -0.35
N GLY A 171 19.36 16.83 -0.81
CA GLY A 171 20.66 17.53 -0.84
C GLY A 171 20.93 18.39 -2.08
N ILE A 172 20.25 18.14 -3.20
CA ILE A 172 20.50 18.81 -4.50
C ILE A 172 19.62 20.08 -4.67
N GLY A 173 19.24 20.73 -3.56
CA GLY A 173 18.45 21.97 -3.57
C GLY A 173 19.19 23.25 -3.14
N LYS A 174 20.43 23.15 -2.65
CA LYS A 174 21.18 24.32 -2.12
C LYS A 174 22.55 24.50 -2.76
N LYS A 175 22.63 24.75 -4.07
CA LYS A 175 23.74 25.54 -4.66
C LYS A 175 23.32 26.13 -6.01
N LYS A 176 22.87 27.38 -6.01
CA LYS A 176 23.21 28.41 -7.01
C LYS A 176 22.51 29.72 -6.69
N LYS A 177 23.25 30.68 -6.14
CA LYS A 177 23.43 32.02 -6.72
C LYS A 177 24.49 32.77 -5.89
N THR A 178 25.72 32.73 -6.38
CA THR A 178 26.66 33.85 -6.28
C THR A 178 26.49 34.66 -7.54
#